data_AF-A0A2V2MTE7-F1
#
_entry.id   AF-A0A2V2MTE7-F1
#
_cell.length_a   1.000
_cell.length_b   1.000
_cell.length_c   1.000
_cell.angle_alpha   90.00
_cell.angle_beta   90.00
_cell.angle_gamma   90.00
#
_symmetry.space_group_name_H-M   'P 1'
#
loop_
_entity.id
_entity.type
_entity.pdbx_description
1 polymer ?
#
loop_
_entity_poly.entity_id
_entity_poly.type
_entity_poly.pdbx_seq_one_letter_code
_entity_poly.pdbx_strand_id
1 'polypeptide(L)'
;MVTMGAIVTRRLREGKTYEDFRKRWFHTTGFASENRMFSLINIEDPREIIVIGLTESSMEDLLEKLRIDVKERLENPLDEVIEPEIGRTFGVMVSEDDFSSEGSIEYSDPSIRGKKTDVSEILGNIQDIRSTFAKAALERDEAKK
;
A
#
# COMPACT_ATOMS: atom_id res chain seq x y z
N MET A 1 -4.38 4.44 16.29
CA MET A 1 -3.84 4.75 14.94
C MET A 1 -2.93 3.62 14.54
N VAL A 2 -3.10 3.10 13.34
CA VAL A 2 -2.36 1.98 12.77
C VAL A 2 -1.77 2.44 11.44
N THR A 3 -0.52 2.09 11.17
CA THR A 3 0.09 2.33 9.86
C THR A 3 -0.04 1.07 9.01
N MET A 4 -0.77 1.17 7.91
CA MET A 4 -0.92 0.09 6.94
C MET A 4 0.15 0.20 5.87
N GLY A 5 0.81 -0.91 5.59
CA GLY A 5 1.68 -1.11 4.44
C GLY A 5 0.92 -1.81 3.30
N ALA A 6 1.09 -1.33 2.09
CA ALA A 6 0.65 -2.00 0.86
C ALA A 6 1.84 -2.15 -0.07
N ILE A 7 2.05 -3.35 -0.62
CA ILE A 7 3.00 -3.61 -1.69
C ILE A 7 2.17 -4.08 -2.88
N VAL A 8 2.28 -3.36 -4.00
CA VAL A 8 1.55 -3.68 -5.22
C VAL A 8 2.54 -3.82 -6.36
N THR A 9 2.58 -5.00 -6.98
CA THR A 9 3.42 -5.26 -8.15
C THR A 9 2.55 -5.37 -9.39
N ARG A 10 3.01 -4.75 -10.47
CA ARG A 10 2.33 -4.71 -11.77
C ARG A 10 3.37 -4.72 -12.87
N ARG A 11 3.11 -5.46 -13.94
CA ARG A 11 3.94 -5.42 -15.14
C ARG A 11 3.33 -4.48 -16.17
N LEU A 12 4.12 -3.58 -16.75
CA LEU A 12 3.74 -2.75 -17.90
C LEU A 12 3.50 -3.65 -19.12
N ARG A 13 2.54 -3.30 -19.97
CA ARG A 13 2.37 -3.92 -21.29
C ARG A 13 3.57 -3.65 -22.19
N GLU A 14 3.71 -4.45 -23.24
CA GLU A 14 4.78 -4.26 -24.23
C GLU A 14 4.76 -2.84 -24.81
N GLY A 15 5.93 -2.20 -24.89
CA GLY A 15 6.07 -0.82 -25.38
C GLY A 15 5.55 0.29 -24.46
N LYS A 16 5.00 0.00 -23.28
CA LYS A 16 4.58 1.02 -22.29
C LYS A 16 5.73 1.43 -21.38
N THR A 17 5.67 2.68 -20.92
CA THR A 17 6.70 3.30 -20.08
C THR A 17 6.22 3.53 -18.64
N TYR A 18 7.16 3.80 -17.74
CA TYR A 18 6.82 4.28 -16.40
C TYR A 18 6.02 5.58 -16.43
N GLU A 19 6.28 6.47 -17.39
CA GLU A 19 5.53 7.73 -17.52
C GLU A 19 4.06 7.47 -17.88
N ASP A 20 3.79 6.52 -18.78
CA ASP A 20 2.42 6.08 -19.11
C ASP A 20 1.70 5.57 -17.87
N PHE A 21 2.38 4.77 -17.05
CA PHE A 21 1.85 4.32 -15.77
C PHE A 21 1.63 5.48 -14.81
N ARG A 22 2.60 6.37 -14.66
CA ARG A 22 2.59 7.49 -13.70
C ARG A 22 1.44 8.45 -13.95
N LYS A 23 1.09 8.71 -15.22
CA LYS A 23 -0.04 9.55 -15.63
C LYS A 23 -1.39 9.00 -15.19
N ARG A 24 -1.58 7.68 -15.25
CA ARG A 24 -2.81 6.99 -14.83
C ARG A 24 -2.81 6.65 -13.32
N TRP A 25 -1.65 6.38 -12.75
CA TRP A 25 -1.48 5.99 -11.35
C TRP A 25 -1.61 7.18 -10.40
N PHE A 26 -1.31 8.41 -10.82
CA PHE A 26 -1.38 9.55 -9.91
C PHE A 26 -2.78 9.74 -9.37
N HIS A 27 -2.94 9.68 -8.05
CA HIS A 27 -4.19 10.12 -7.43
C HIS A 27 -4.25 11.64 -7.49
N THR A 28 -5.37 12.15 -8.00
CA THR A 28 -5.70 13.58 -7.95
C THR A 28 -6.47 13.94 -6.69
N THR A 29 -7.05 12.94 -6.02
CA THR A 29 -7.69 13.06 -4.70
C THR A 29 -6.80 12.47 -3.61
N GLY A 30 -6.49 13.25 -2.57
CA GLY A 30 -5.73 12.79 -1.42
C GLY A 30 -6.56 11.96 -0.43
N PHE A 31 -5.90 11.20 0.45
CA PHE A 31 -6.52 10.31 1.44
C PHE A 31 -6.87 10.97 2.78
N ALA A 32 -6.76 12.30 2.89
CA ALA A 32 -6.95 13.08 4.12
C ALA A 32 -6.25 12.50 5.37
N SER A 33 -5.08 11.87 5.17
CA SER A 33 -4.28 11.22 6.20
C SER A 33 -2.82 11.20 5.82
N GLU A 34 -1.93 10.89 6.76
CA GLU A 34 -0.52 10.69 6.44
C GLU A 34 -0.39 9.48 5.52
N ASN A 35 -0.09 9.76 4.25
CA ASN A 35 0.02 8.77 3.19
C ASN A 35 1.31 9.03 2.40
N ARG A 36 2.18 8.02 2.36
CA ARG A 36 3.44 8.06 1.61
C ARG A 36 3.45 6.89 0.64
N MET A 37 3.62 7.17 -0.65
CA MET A 37 3.75 6.14 -1.68
C MET A 37 5.10 6.24 -2.36
N PHE A 38 5.77 5.10 -2.48
CA PHE A 38 7.04 4.94 -3.17
C PHE A 38 6.79 4.08 -4.40
N SER A 39 7.17 4.56 -5.58
CA SER A 39 7.17 3.77 -6.81
C SER A 39 8.61 3.39 -7.14
N LEU A 40 8.83 2.11 -7.37
CA LEU A 40 10.11 1.53 -7.74
C LEU A 40 9.95 0.80 -9.08
N ILE A 41 11.03 0.75 -9.83
CA ILE A 41 11.18 -0.10 -11.01
C ILE A 41 12.02 -1.31 -10.57
N ASN A 42 11.56 -2.52 -10.88
CA ASN A 42 12.35 -3.72 -10.59
C ASN A 42 13.61 -3.75 -11.48
N ILE A 43 14.76 -4.02 -10.87
CA ILE A 43 16.07 -4.09 -11.53
C ILE A 43 16.15 -5.31 -12.46
N GLU A 44 15.52 -6.43 -12.09
CA GLU A 44 15.52 -7.67 -12.87
C GLU A 44 14.46 -7.67 -13.98
N ASP A 45 13.41 -6.86 -13.83
CA ASP A 45 12.37 -6.66 -14.84
C ASP A 45 11.97 -5.18 -14.91
N PRO A 46 12.55 -4.37 -15.81
CA PRO A 46 12.24 -2.95 -15.92
C PRO A 46 10.78 -2.65 -16.31
N ARG A 47 10.00 -3.65 -16.73
CA ARG A 47 8.55 -3.52 -16.95
C ARG A 47 7.76 -3.73 -15.67
N GLU A 48 8.33 -4.32 -14.62
CA GLU A 48 7.65 -4.44 -13.33
C GLU A 48 7.80 -3.15 -12.49
N ILE A 49 6.65 -2.60 -12.11
CA ILE A 49 6.52 -1.48 -11.20
C ILE A 49 6.07 -2.00 -9.85
N ILE A 50 6.81 -1.63 -8.81
CA ILE A 50 6.52 -1.95 -7.41
C ILE A 50 6.07 -0.65 -6.75
N VAL A 51 4.89 -0.66 -6.14
CA VAL A 51 4.41 0.47 -5.34
C VAL A 51 4.31 0.05 -3.89
N ILE A 52 5.01 0.78 -3.02
CA ILE A 52 4.93 0.65 -1.56
C ILE A 52 4.14 1.83 -1.02
N GLY A 53 2.97 1.58 -0.44
CA GLY A 53 2.15 2.59 0.22
C GLY A 53 2.19 2.43 1.73
N LEU A 54 2.45 3.51 2.46
CA LEU A 54 2.31 3.62 3.90
C LEU A 54 1.18 4.59 4.20
N THR A 55 0.11 4.11 4.84
CA THR A 55 -1.06 4.92 5.16
C THR A 55 -1.37 4.83 6.64
N GLU A 56 -1.39 5.98 7.32
CA GLU A 56 -1.82 6.05 8.70
C GLU A 56 -3.35 6.16 8.78
N SER A 57 -3.97 5.30 9.58
CA SER A 57 -5.42 5.31 9.77
C SER A 57 -5.85 4.85 11.14
N SER A 58 -7.02 5.33 11.59
CA SER A 58 -7.81 4.60 12.56
C SER A 58 -8.39 3.33 11.90
N MET A 59 -8.83 2.38 12.72
CA MET A 59 -9.50 1.17 12.21
C MET A 59 -10.86 1.50 11.61
N GLU A 60 -11.53 2.50 12.19
CA GLU A 60 -12.82 3.02 11.79
C GLU A 60 -12.77 3.67 10.41
N ASP A 61 -11.70 4.42 10.10
CA ASP A 61 -11.55 5.17 8.85
C ASP A 61 -10.90 4.36 7.72
N LEU A 62 -10.38 3.15 8.02
CA LEU A 62 -9.64 2.33 7.06
C LEU A 62 -10.49 1.99 5.83
N LEU A 63 -11.75 1.60 6.04
CA LEU A 63 -12.65 1.25 4.94
C LEU A 63 -12.93 2.45 4.02
N GLU A 64 -13.11 3.64 4.58
CA GLU A 64 -13.34 4.86 3.82
C GLU A 64 -12.13 5.20 2.94
N LYS A 65 -10.92 5.09 3.48
CA LYS A 65 -9.68 5.30 2.71
C LYS A 65 -9.52 4.30 1.57
N LEU A 66 -9.87 3.03 1.80
CA LEU A 66 -9.86 2.02 0.73
C LEU A 66 -10.89 2.35 -0.36
N ARG A 67 -12.04 2.92 -0.01
CA ARG A 67 -13.05 3.37 -0.99
C ARG A 67 -12.56 4.52 -1.87
N ILE A 68 -11.77 5.45 -1.32
CA ILE A 68 -11.12 6.52 -2.11
C ILE A 68 -10.22 5.89 -3.19
N ASP A 69 -9.39 4.90 -2.81
CA ASP A 69 -8.54 4.19 -3.77
C ASP A 69 -9.38 3.48 -4.83
N VAL A 70 -10.41 2.73 -4.42
CA VAL A 70 -11.31 2.04 -5.35
C VAL A 70 -11.90 3.01 -6.38
N LYS A 71 -12.44 4.14 -5.92
CA LYS A 71 -13.04 5.16 -6.79
C LYS A 71 -12.02 5.71 -7.80
N GLU A 72 -10.89 6.21 -7.33
CA GLU A 72 -9.85 6.81 -8.19
C GLU A 72 -9.29 5.80 -9.21
N ARG A 73 -9.22 4.51 -8.86
CA ARG A 73 -8.77 3.44 -9.77
C ARG A 73 -9.81 3.02 -10.80
N LEU A 74 -11.10 3.18 -10.49
CA LEU A 74 -12.18 3.00 -11.47
C LEU A 74 -12.25 4.17 -12.45
N GLU A 75 -12.05 5.39 -11.98
CA GLU A 75 -12.04 6.60 -12.81
C GLU A 75 -10.78 6.70 -13.70
N ASN A 76 -9.65 6.17 -13.23
CA ASN A 76 -8.39 6.15 -13.97
C ASN A 76 -7.86 4.72 -14.14
N PRO A 77 -8.50 3.90 -15.00
CA PRO A 77 -8.12 2.50 -15.17
C PRO A 77 -6.73 2.39 -15.78
N LEU A 78 -6.00 1.36 -15.31
CA LEU A 78 -4.66 1.04 -15.75
C LEU A 78 -4.61 -0.04 -16.85
N ASP A 79 -5.76 -0.61 -17.24
CA ASP A 79 -5.84 -1.82 -18.08
C ASP A 79 -5.17 -1.70 -19.46
N GLU A 80 -5.02 -0.48 -19.98
CA GLU A 80 -4.31 -0.18 -21.23
C GLU A 80 -2.78 -0.09 -21.06
N VAL A 81 -2.29 0.04 -19.83
CA VAL A 81 -0.88 0.31 -19.52
C VAL A 81 -0.21 -0.88 -18.83
N ILE A 82 -0.94 -1.61 -17.98
CA ILE A 82 -0.43 -2.76 -17.25
C ILE A 82 -1.03 -4.06 -17.77
N GLU A 83 -0.30 -5.16 -17.59
CA GLU A 83 -0.84 -6.50 -17.76
C GLU A 83 -1.93 -6.78 -16.70
N PRO A 84 -2.88 -7.70 -16.96
CA PRO A 84 -3.99 -7.97 -16.04
C PRO A 84 -3.56 -8.54 -14.68
N GLU A 85 -2.40 -9.19 -14.62
CA GLU A 85 -1.86 -9.76 -13.39
C GLU A 85 -1.34 -8.65 -12.46
N ILE A 86 -1.83 -8.67 -11.21
CA ILE A 86 -1.46 -7.68 -10.19
C ILE A 86 -1.21 -8.41 -8.87
N GLY A 87 0.03 -8.33 -8.39
CA GLY A 87 0.38 -8.77 -7.04
C GLY A 87 -0.04 -7.71 -6.01
N ARG A 88 -0.66 -8.14 -4.92
CA ARG A 88 -1.01 -7.26 -3.79
C ARG A 88 -0.67 -7.95 -2.47
N THR A 89 0.05 -7.25 -1.62
CA THR A 89 0.35 -7.66 -0.26
C THR A 89 0.01 -6.50 0.66
N PHE A 90 -0.72 -6.78 1.73
CA PHE A 90 -1.06 -5.80 2.75
C PHE A 90 -0.49 -6.25 4.08
N GLY A 91 0.01 -5.30 4.86
CA GLY A 91 0.59 -5.55 6.18
C GLY A 91 0.27 -4.42 7.13
N VAL A 92 0.35 -4.71 8.42
CA VAL A 92 0.36 -3.70 9.47
C VAL A 92 1.82 -3.44 9.81
N MET A 93 2.25 -2.18 9.77
CA MET A 93 3.59 -1.81 10.21
C MET A 93 3.69 -2.03 11.72
N VAL A 94 4.77 -2.67 12.16
CA VAL A 94 5.02 -2.98 13.58
C VAL A 94 6.29 -2.31 14.12
N SER A 95 7.25 -1.99 13.25
CA SER A 95 8.47 -1.26 13.60
C SER A 95 8.89 -0.33 12.46
N GLU A 96 9.58 0.75 12.81
CA GLU A 96 10.41 1.59 11.94
C GLU A 96 11.83 1.59 12.51
N ASP A 97 12.76 0.93 11.82
CA ASP A 97 14.14 0.78 12.28
C ASP A 97 15.09 1.64 11.42
N ASP A 98 16.02 2.35 12.06
CA ASP A 98 17.07 3.14 11.39
C ASP A 98 18.43 2.44 11.50
N PHE A 99 18.91 1.94 10.38
CA PHE A 99 20.21 1.26 10.26
C PHE A 99 21.27 2.12 9.56
N SER A 100 21.14 3.46 9.58
CA SER A 100 22.06 4.37 8.90
C SER A 100 23.41 4.57 9.62
N SER A 101 23.52 4.19 10.89
CA SER A 101 24.75 4.36 11.67
C SER A 101 25.82 3.32 11.35
N GLU A 102 27.09 3.73 11.39
CA GLU A 102 28.23 2.81 11.27
C GLU A 102 28.49 2.07 12.59
N GLY A 103 28.94 0.82 12.50
CA GLY A 103 29.29 0.00 13.66
C GLY A 103 28.13 -0.85 14.19
N SER A 104 28.21 -1.24 15.46
CA SER A 104 27.20 -2.08 16.10
C SER A 104 26.01 -1.24 16.57
N ILE A 105 24.80 -1.68 16.23
CA ILE A 105 23.53 -1.10 16.68
C ILE A 105 22.98 -1.99 17.79
N GLU A 106 22.60 -1.40 18.92
CA GLU A 106 21.94 -2.13 20.00
C GLU A 106 20.52 -2.51 19.61
N TYR A 107 20.09 -3.70 20.00
CA TYR A 107 18.72 -4.14 19.80
C TYR A 107 17.74 -3.22 20.55
N SER A 108 16.65 -2.85 19.88
CA SER A 108 15.50 -2.16 20.47
C SER A 108 14.21 -2.93 20.22
N ASP A 109 13.26 -2.82 21.15
CA ASP A 109 11.91 -3.33 20.93
C ASP A 109 11.23 -2.64 19.73
N PRO A 110 10.28 -3.30 19.05
CA PRO A 110 9.53 -2.71 17.93
C PRO A 110 8.88 -1.38 18.32
N SER A 111 9.10 -0.36 17.49
CA SER A 111 8.56 0.97 17.73
C SER A 111 8.26 1.70 16.43
N ILE A 112 7.24 2.56 16.44
CA ILE A 112 6.89 3.42 15.31
C ILE A 112 6.97 4.86 15.81
N ARG A 113 7.75 5.70 15.11
CA ARG A 113 8.03 7.09 15.53
C ARG A 113 8.44 7.20 17.01
N GLY A 114 9.27 6.26 17.48
CA GLY A 114 9.77 6.19 18.85
C GLY A 114 8.76 5.73 19.91
N LYS A 115 7.54 5.34 19.52
CA LYS A 115 6.54 4.75 20.43
C LYS A 115 6.56 3.23 20.32
N LYS A 116 6.71 2.55 21.45
CA LYS A 116 6.69 1.08 21.50
C LYS A 116 5.38 0.54 20.93
N THR A 117 5.49 -0.45 20.07
CA THR A 117 4.35 -1.11 19.43
C THR A 117 3.93 -2.32 20.28
N ASP A 118 2.64 -2.42 20.60
CA ASP A 118 2.07 -3.66 21.15
C ASP A 118 1.73 -4.63 20.01
N VAL A 119 2.67 -5.52 19.71
CA VAL A 119 2.50 -6.53 18.67
C VAL A 119 1.38 -7.52 19.01
N SER A 120 1.16 -7.81 20.30
CA SER A 120 0.11 -8.75 20.71
C SER A 120 -1.28 -8.16 20.48
N GLU A 121 -1.46 -6.87 20.76
CA GLU A 121 -2.68 -6.13 20.45
C GLU A 121 -2.96 -6.12 18.93
N ILE A 122 -1.94 -5.82 18.12
CA ILE A 122 -2.06 -5.83 16.64
C ILE A 122 -2.49 -7.22 16.14
N LEU A 123 -1.85 -8.28 16.63
CA LEU A 123 -2.20 -9.65 16.25
C LEU A 123 -3.60 -10.04 16.72
N GLY A 124 -4.05 -9.54 17.87
CA GLY A 124 -5.42 -9.70 18.35
C GLY A 124 -6.45 -9.10 17.39
N ASN A 125 -6.12 -7.96 16.76
CA ASN A 125 -7.00 -7.22 15.84
C ASN A 125 -6.83 -7.62 14.36
N ILE A 126 -5.93 -8.55 14.02
CA ILE A 126 -5.57 -8.85 12.63
C ILE A 126 -6.75 -9.37 11.80
N GLN A 127 -7.69 -10.08 12.41
CA GLN A 127 -8.86 -10.63 11.72
C GLN A 127 -9.83 -9.51 11.30
N ASP A 128 -10.02 -8.50 12.15
CA ASP A 128 -10.88 -7.36 11.84
C ASP A 128 -10.28 -6.53 10.70
N ILE A 129 -8.96 -6.34 10.70
CA ILE A 129 -8.23 -5.71 9.60
C ILE A 129 -8.44 -6.49 8.29
N ARG A 130 -8.25 -7.82 8.33
CA ARG A 130 -8.45 -8.69 7.15
C ARG A 130 -9.87 -8.61 6.61
N SER A 131 -10.88 -8.62 7.48
CA SER A 131 -12.28 -8.52 7.09
C SER A 131 -12.61 -7.20 6.39
N THR A 132 -12.00 -6.09 6.85
CA THR A 132 -12.15 -4.76 6.26
C THR A 132 -11.59 -4.72 4.83
N PHE A 133 -10.38 -5.26 4.62
CA PHE A 133 -9.79 -5.35 3.29
C PHE A 133 -10.60 -6.27 2.35
N ALA A 134 -11.12 -7.38 2.87
CA ALA A 134 -11.98 -8.28 2.09
C ALA A 134 -13.27 -7.58 1.65
N LYS A 135 -13.91 -6.81 2.53
CA LYS A 135 -15.11 -6.01 2.20
C LYS A 135 -14.82 -4.97 1.13
N ALA A 136 -13.73 -4.22 1.25
CA ALA A 136 -13.34 -3.23 0.24
C ALA A 136 -13.06 -3.87 -1.13
N ALA A 137 -12.44 -5.06 -1.15
CA ALA A 137 -12.21 -5.81 -2.38
C ALA A 137 -13.52 -6.26 -3.05
N LEU A 138 -14.50 -6.74 -2.27
CA LEU A 138 -15.83 -7.08 -2.78
C LEU A 138 -16.55 -5.87 -3.37
N GLU A 139 -16.57 -4.74 -2.65
CA GLU A 139 -17.19 -3.49 -3.13
C GLU A 139 -16.58 -3.04 -4.47
N ARG A 140 -15.25 -3.15 -4.62
CA ARG A 140 -14.56 -2.85 -5.88
C ARG A 140 -15.00 -3.77 -7.01
N ASP A 141 -15.05 -5.07 -6.75
CA ASP A 141 -15.35 -6.07 -7.77
C ASP A 141 -16.81 -6.01 -8.23
N GLU A 142 -17.72 -5.62 -7.34
CA GLU A 142 -19.12 -5.31 -7.69
C GLU A 142 -19.24 -4.04 -8.54
N ALA A 143 -18.50 -2.98 -8.19
CA ALA A 143 -18.51 -1.71 -8.93
C ALA A 143 -17.88 -1.79 -10.33
N LYS A 144 -17.10 -2.84 -10.62
CA LYS A 144 -16.52 -3.11 -11.95
C LYS A 144 -17.48 -3.80 -12.93
N LYS A 145 -18.58 -4.38 -12.45
CA LYS A 145 -19.57 -5.09 -13.28
C LYS A 145 -20.53 -4.12 -13.94
#